data_AF-A0A940M2H2-F1
#
_entry.id   AF-A0A940M2H2-F1
#
_cell.length_a   1.000
_cell.length_b   1.000
_cell.length_c   1.000
_cell.angle_alpha   90.00
_cell.angle_beta   90.00
_cell.angle_gamma   90.00
#
_symmetry.space_group_name_H-M   'P 1'
#
loop_
_entity.id
_entity.type
_entity.pdbx_description
1 polymer ?
#
loop_
_entity_poly.entity_id
_entity_poly.type
_entity_poly.pdbx_seq_one_letter_code
_entity_poly.pdbx_strand_id
1 'polypeptide(L)'
;MTEKTEKKRPTSKNQHTWQKGKSGNPGGRSPRVGPNGETAAELARMHTAEAIATLKDGMSAPDWYVRVQCANSLLQRGWGTPKAPEDEGSDKPDLAQVLAQLIEKLPG
;
A
#
# COMPACT_ATOMS: atom_id res chain seq x y z
N MET A 1 -20.46 51.95 -10.54
CA MET A 1 -20.70 51.55 -9.14
C MET A 1 -21.39 50.20 -9.17
N THR A 2 -20.64 49.11 -8.99
CA THR A 2 -21.21 47.77 -8.85
C THR A 2 -20.55 47.13 -7.63
N GLU A 3 -21.31 47.12 -6.54
CA GLU A 3 -20.88 46.56 -5.25
C GLU A 3 -20.79 45.04 -5.34
N LYS A 4 -19.62 44.50 -5.04
CA LYS A 4 -19.37 43.06 -5.00
C LYS A 4 -19.72 42.58 -3.60
N THR A 5 -20.90 41.99 -3.43
CA THR A 5 -21.30 41.36 -2.16
C THR A 5 -20.39 40.19 -1.83
N GLU A 6 -19.63 40.32 -0.76
CA GLU A 6 -18.68 39.32 -0.26
C GLU A 6 -19.42 38.22 0.52
N LYS A 7 -19.53 37.04 -0.10
CA LYS A 7 -20.09 35.83 0.53
C LYS A 7 -19.06 35.28 1.53
N LYS A 8 -19.22 35.58 2.82
CA LYS A 8 -18.44 34.97 3.90
C LYS A 8 -18.60 33.44 3.84
N ARG A 9 -17.49 32.72 3.64
CA ARG A 9 -17.45 31.26 3.67
C ARG A 9 -17.75 30.81 5.11
N PRO A 10 -18.65 29.84 5.34
CA PRO A 10 -18.84 29.32 6.68
C PRO A 10 -17.52 28.71 7.15
N THR A 11 -16.95 29.29 8.21
CA THR A 11 -15.80 28.72 8.92
C THR A 11 -16.23 27.37 9.45
N SER A 12 -15.70 26.29 8.87
CA SER A 12 -15.94 24.94 9.37
C SER A 12 -15.42 24.90 10.80
N LYS A 13 -16.33 24.84 11.78
CA LYS A 13 -15.97 24.55 13.17
C LYS A 13 -15.18 23.25 13.13
N ASN A 14 -13.91 23.27 13.56
CA ASN A 14 -13.06 22.09 13.67
C ASN A 14 -13.76 21.03 14.51
N GLN A 15 -14.43 20.07 13.85
CA GLN A 15 -15.10 18.93 14.50
C GLN A 15 -14.11 17.83 14.91
N HIS A 16 -12.81 18.06 14.76
CA HIS A 16 -11.78 17.05 14.93
C HIS A 16 -10.60 17.57 15.76
N THR A 17 -10.84 17.95 17.01
CA THR A 17 -9.77 17.80 18.01
C THR A 17 -9.66 16.31 18.32
N TRP A 18 -8.57 15.69 17.86
CA TRP A 18 -8.25 14.31 18.22
C TRP A 18 -8.19 14.20 19.75
N GLN A 19 -9.01 13.32 20.32
CA GLN A 19 -9.08 13.10 21.76
C GLN A 19 -8.13 11.95 22.13
N LYS A 20 -7.15 12.23 22.98
CA LYS A 20 -6.23 11.21 23.51
C LYS A 20 -7.04 10.08 24.16
N GLY A 21 -6.83 8.84 23.73
CA GLY A 21 -7.54 7.66 24.22
C GLY A 21 -8.86 7.35 23.49
N LYS A 22 -9.29 8.16 22.52
CA LYS A 22 -10.49 7.89 21.71
C LYS A 22 -10.11 7.80 20.24
N SER A 23 -10.07 6.57 19.71
CA SER A 23 -9.87 6.33 18.28
C SER A 23 -11.01 7.00 17.48
N GLY A 24 -10.66 7.70 16.40
CA GLY A 24 -11.65 8.22 15.45
C GLY A 24 -12.35 7.10 14.65
N ASN A 25 -11.81 5.88 14.70
CA ASN A 25 -12.45 4.68 14.16
C ASN A 25 -12.46 3.57 15.23
N PRO A 26 -13.40 3.60 16.19
CA PRO A 26 -13.51 2.59 17.23
C PRO A 26 -13.80 1.18 16.69
N GLY A 27 -14.51 1.09 15.55
CA GLY A 27 -14.85 -0.17 14.89
C GLY A 27 -13.71 -0.78 14.08
N GLY A 28 -12.55 -0.10 14.00
CA GLY A 28 -11.42 -0.55 13.20
C GLY A 28 -11.73 -0.61 11.70
N ARG A 29 -10.82 -1.22 10.94
CA ARG A 29 -11.09 -1.46 9.52
C ARG A 29 -12.15 -2.54 9.43
N SER A 30 -13.28 -2.26 8.76
CA SER A 30 -14.30 -3.27 8.54
C SER A 30 -13.68 -4.52 7.88
N PRO A 31 -14.11 -5.73 8.26
CA PRO A 31 -13.65 -6.95 7.63
C PRO A 31 -13.90 -6.85 6.13
N ARG A 32 -12.84 -6.96 5.32
CA ARG A 32 -12.95 -6.96 3.85
C ARG A 32 -13.31 -8.37 3.39
N VAL A 33 -14.48 -8.82 3.83
CA VAL A 33 -15.08 -10.12 3.51
C VAL A 33 -16.28 -9.91 2.59
N GLY A 34 -16.44 -10.80 1.62
CA GLY A 34 -17.55 -10.81 0.68
C GLY A 34 -18.84 -11.39 1.28
N PRO A 35 -19.91 -11.48 0.47
CA PRO A 35 -21.22 -12.00 0.90
C PRO A 35 -21.16 -13.41 1.50
N ASN A 36 -20.16 -14.20 1.09
CA ASN A 36 -19.97 -15.59 1.51
C ASN A 36 -18.90 -15.74 2.60
N GLY A 37 -18.43 -14.64 3.20
CA GLY A 37 -17.41 -14.65 4.27
C GLY A 37 -15.97 -14.71 3.78
N GLU A 38 -15.73 -14.91 2.49
CA GLU A 38 -14.39 -14.97 1.91
C GLU A 38 -13.74 -13.59 1.81
N THR A 39 -12.46 -13.51 2.12
CA THR A 39 -11.65 -12.34 1.85
C THR A 39 -11.29 -12.24 0.37
N ALA A 40 -11.02 -11.03 -0.12
CA ALA A 40 -10.50 -10.85 -1.49
C ALA A 40 -9.20 -11.64 -1.75
N ALA A 41 -8.39 -11.88 -0.71
CA ALA A 41 -7.17 -12.66 -0.82
C ALA A 41 -7.45 -14.15 -1.03
N GLU A 42 -8.46 -14.72 -0.36
CA GLU A 42 -8.88 -16.11 -0.56
C GLU A 42 -9.41 -16.33 -1.97
N LEU A 43 -10.31 -15.46 -2.43
CA LEU A 43 -10.82 -15.46 -3.81
C LEU A 43 -9.68 -15.41 -4.84
N ALA A 44 -8.74 -14.49 -4.69
CA ALA A 44 -7.62 -14.36 -5.61
C ALA A 44 -6.72 -15.62 -5.64
N ARG A 45 -6.50 -16.27 -4.48
CA ARG A 45 -5.72 -17.52 -4.41
C ARG A 45 -6.43 -18.65 -5.16
N MET A 46 -7.75 -18.77 -5.01
CA MET A 46 -8.53 -19.80 -5.71
C MET A 46 -8.41 -19.68 -7.24
N HIS A 47 -8.38 -18.46 -7.78
CA HIS A 47 -8.24 -18.22 -9.22
C HIS A 47 -6.79 -18.21 -9.73
N THR A 48 -5.79 -18.52 -8.91
CA THR A 48 -4.38 -18.39 -9.32
C THR A 48 -4.03 -19.26 -10.53
N ALA A 49 -4.54 -20.50 -10.59
CA ALA A 49 -4.26 -21.39 -11.72
C ALA A 49 -4.85 -20.86 -13.04
N GLU A 50 -6.11 -20.41 -13.01
CA GLU A 50 -6.79 -19.80 -14.15
C GLU A 50 -6.09 -18.50 -14.59
N ALA A 51 -5.72 -17.65 -13.64
CA ALA A 51 -4.98 -16.42 -13.93
C ALA A 51 -3.64 -16.71 -14.63
N ILE A 52 -2.90 -17.74 -14.21
CA ILE A 52 -1.66 -18.16 -14.85
C ILE A 52 -1.91 -18.64 -16.29
N ALA A 53 -2.97 -19.42 -16.53
CA ALA A 53 -3.35 -19.86 -17.87
C ALA A 53 -3.67 -18.66 -18.79
N THR A 54 -4.45 -17.70 -18.29
CA THR A 54 -4.78 -16.47 -19.01
C THR A 54 -3.53 -15.65 -19.35
N LEU A 55 -2.57 -15.54 -18.44
CA LEU A 55 -1.29 -14.87 -18.72
C LEU A 55 -0.49 -15.61 -19.79
N LYS A 56 -0.44 -16.95 -19.73
CA LYS A 56 0.24 -17.78 -20.75
C LYS A 56 -0.35 -17.53 -22.13
N ASP A 57 -1.67 -17.54 -22.26
CA ASP A 57 -2.35 -17.32 -23.54
C ASP A 57 -2.18 -15.88 -24.02
N GLY A 58 -2.22 -14.91 -23.10
CA GLY A 58 -1.97 -13.49 -23.37
C GLY A 58 -0.57 -13.18 -23.92
N MET A 59 0.43 -14.04 -23.68
CA MET A 59 1.75 -13.91 -24.33
C MET A 59 1.71 -14.12 -25.86
N SER A 60 0.61 -14.63 -26.41
CA SER A 60 0.38 -14.78 -27.85
C SER A 60 -0.57 -13.72 -28.42
N ALA A 61 -0.99 -12.73 -27.62
CA ALA A 61 -1.89 -11.67 -28.05
C ALA A 61 -1.28 -10.84 -29.21
N PRO A 62 -2.10 -10.27 -30.12
CA PRO A 62 -1.61 -9.46 -31.24
C PRO A 62 -0.92 -8.17 -30.77
N ASP A 63 -1.41 -7.57 -29.69
CA ASP A 63 -0.82 -6.38 -29.09
C ASP A 63 0.48 -6.72 -28.35
N TRP A 64 1.56 -6.07 -28.76
CA TRP A 64 2.88 -6.24 -28.14
C TRP A 64 2.90 -5.83 -26.67
N TYR A 65 2.13 -4.81 -26.29
CA TYR A 65 2.08 -4.33 -24.92
C TYR A 65 1.47 -5.38 -24.00
N VAL A 66 0.36 -6.00 -24.43
CA VAL A 66 -0.29 -7.10 -23.70
C VAL A 66 0.68 -8.26 -23.51
N ARG A 67 1.40 -8.68 -24.56
CA ARG A 67 2.40 -9.77 -24.46
C ARG A 67 3.46 -9.46 -23.41
N VAL A 68 4.02 -8.25 -23.43
CA VAL A 68 5.06 -7.82 -22.47
C VAL A 68 4.52 -7.80 -21.04
N GLN A 69 3.31 -7.28 -20.83
CA GLN A 69 2.69 -7.25 -19.51
C GLN A 69 2.41 -8.66 -18.96
N CYS A 70 1.92 -9.56 -19.82
CA CYS A 70 1.68 -10.95 -19.47
C CYS A 70 2.98 -11.67 -19.08
N ALA A 71 4.03 -11.54 -19.90
CA ALA A 71 5.34 -12.13 -19.64
C ALA A 71 5.96 -11.61 -18.32
N ASN A 72 5.98 -10.29 -18.13
CA ASN A 72 6.50 -9.67 -16.90
C ASN A 72 5.72 -10.12 -15.66
N SER A 73 4.38 -10.15 -15.75
CA SER A 73 3.51 -10.59 -14.67
C SER A 73 3.78 -12.05 -14.27
N LEU A 74 4.04 -12.92 -15.23
CA LEU A 74 4.34 -14.33 -14.98
C LEU A 74 5.71 -14.50 -14.33
N LEU A 75 6.74 -13.81 -14.85
CA LEU A 75 8.10 -13.86 -14.32
C LEU A 75 8.20 -13.33 -12.88
N GLN A 76 7.55 -12.20 -12.58
CA GLN A 76 7.55 -11.62 -11.22
C GLN A 76 6.93 -12.56 -10.17
N ARG A 77 6.03 -13.47 -10.58
CA ARG A 77 5.42 -14.46 -9.68
C ARG A 77 6.30 -15.68 -9.45
N GLY A 78 7.01 -16.14 -10.48
CA GLY A 78 7.87 -17.32 -10.39
C GLY A 78 9.23 -17.03 -9.75
N TRP A 79 9.83 -15.90 -10.12
CA TRP A 79 11.21 -15.55 -9.73
C TRP A 79 11.29 -14.38 -8.74
N GLY A 80 10.15 -13.73 -8.47
CA GLY A 80 10.10 -12.50 -7.68
C GLY A 80 10.50 -11.26 -8.49
N THR A 81 10.41 -10.10 -7.85
CA THR A 81 11.01 -8.87 -8.37
C THR A 81 12.53 -8.96 -8.20
N PRO A 82 13.33 -8.50 -9.19
CA PRO A 82 14.78 -8.38 -9.01
C PRO A 82 15.09 -7.68 -7.70
N LYS A 83 15.95 -8.27 -6.87
CA LYS A 83 16.45 -7.59 -5.68
C LYS A 83 17.13 -6.31 -6.14
N ALA A 84 16.83 -5.20 -5.47
CA ALA A 84 17.64 -4.00 -5.64
C ALA A 84 19.10 -4.39 -5.39
N PRO A 85 20.07 -3.82 -6.14
CA PRO A 85 21.46 -4.02 -5.83
C PRO A 85 21.65 -3.70 -4.34
N GLU A 86 22.30 -4.61 -3.61
CA GLU A 86 22.72 -4.33 -2.25
C GLU A 86 23.61 -3.08 -2.36
N ASP A 87 23.19 -1.99 -1.70
CA ASP A 87 24.05 -0.81 -1.56
C ASP A 87 25.32 -1.29 -0.82
N GLU A 88 26.38 -1.61 -1.56
CA GLU A 88 27.74 -1.85 -1.05
C GLU A 88 28.38 -0.56 -0.48
N GLY A 89 27.57 0.29 0.14
CA GLY A 89 27.95 1.60 0.62
C GLY A 89 26.82 2.32 1.35
N SER A 90 25.78 1.61 1.83
CA SER A 90 24.83 2.28 2.70
C SER A 90 25.53 2.55 4.03
N ASP A 91 25.90 3.82 4.26
CA ASP A 91 26.25 4.42 5.57
C ASP A 91 25.03 4.36 6.52
N LYS A 92 24.35 3.21 6.56
CA LYS A 92 23.34 2.92 7.57
C LYS A 92 24.13 2.78 8.86
N PRO A 93 23.91 3.66 9.84
CA PRO A 93 24.58 3.53 11.12
C PRO A 93 24.22 2.16 11.68
N ASP A 94 25.21 1.48 12.25
CA ASP A 94 25.01 0.19 12.89
C ASP A 94 23.86 0.34 13.89
N LEU A 95 22.78 -0.42 13.67
CA LEU A 95 21.57 -0.35 14.48
C LEU A 95 21.88 -0.62 15.96
N ALA A 96 22.87 -1.46 16.25
CA ALA A 96 23.33 -1.70 17.62
C ALA A 96 23.94 -0.43 18.24
N GLN A 97 24.69 0.33 17.45
CA GLN A 97 25.33 1.58 17.86
C GLN A 97 24.31 2.71 18.05
N VAL A 98 23.31 2.81 17.17
CA VAL A 98 22.19 3.75 17.32
C VAL A 98 21.35 3.41 18.56
N LEU A 99 21.08 2.14 18.80
CA LEU A 99 20.33 1.69 19.99
C LEU A 99 21.08 2.01 21.27
N ALA A 100 22.39 1.78 21.32
CA ALA A 100 23.21 2.12 22.48
C ALA A 100 23.17 3.62 22.81
N GLN A 101 23.30 4.48 21.79
CA GLN A 101 23.24 5.94 21.95
C GLN A 101 21.86 6.43 22.41
N LEU A 102 20.79 5.78 21.96
CA LEU A 102 19.42 6.11 22.38
C LEU A 102 19.17 5.71 23.83
N ILE A 103 19.63 4.52 24.24
CA ILE A 103 19.51 4.04 25.62
C ILE A 103 20.25 4.97 26.59
N GLU A 104 21.45 5.44 26.23
CA GLU A 104 22.24 6.37 27.04
C GLU A 104 21.56 7.74 27.21
N LYS A 105 20.77 8.18 26.23
CA LYS A 105 20.08 9.48 26.25
C LYS A 105 18.70 9.45 26.91
N LEU A 106 18.21 8.29 27.34
CA LEU A 106 16.95 8.21 28.08
C LEU A 106 17.18 8.62 29.54
N PRO A 107 16.47 9.64 30.07
CA PRO A 107 16.49 9.90 31.50
C PRO A 107 15.85 8.71 32.24
N GLY A 108 16.54 8.23 33.27
CA GLY A 108 16.09 7.15 34.15
C GLY A 108 14.88 7.50 34.99
#